data_AF-E3FJN2-F1
#
_entry.id   AF-E3FJN2-F1
#
_cell.length_a   1.000
_cell.length_b   1.000
_cell.length_c   1.000
_cell.angle_alpha   90.00
_cell.angle_beta   90.00
_cell.angle_gamma   90.00
#
_symmetry.space_group_name_H-M   'P 1'
#
loop_
_entity.id
_entity.type
_entity.pdbx_description
1 polymer ?
#
loop_
_entity_poly.entity_id
_entity_poly.type
_entity_poly.pdbx_seq_one_letter_code
_entity_poly.pdbx_strand_id
1 'polypeptide(L)'
;MGTMLWYDEWSAWSARLSAALDTLQLYARSGGIQETLGASNALLVPEFKELFSLLGDFNTRFGTHLPPGAGLALSRFFFAQTQSKRFLPEGNAIGLQGALLLGGLLSGVRSQVTYFLSDKQTRARRMVDRAFTHLQRSLAADKAVFGARWLAAFQGPRAEEACEKLGAVHLLQFGIWAFKAEAAGGKTDLILGERVNEEEAMRSADAMVLTEWKMVRAKDDPVTRAHEALEQAEKYTLETLAGFELSSYRYLVLVSEDYLAPIPPIPQGGRTYEVCNIAVTPSTPAPAAVAAVRRSGGGSAAP
;
A
#
# COMPACT_ATOMS: atom_id res chain seq x y z
N MET A 1 11.58 22.95 4.39
CA MET A 1 10.14 22.66 4.30
C MET A 1 10.03 21.32 3.60
N GLY A 2 9.59 20.28 4.31
CA GLY A 2 9.38 18.96 3.70
C GLY A 2 8.18 19.03 2.74
N THR A 3 8.33 18.47 1.54
CA THR A 3 7.25 18.35 0.56
C THR A 3 6.26 17.32 1.08
N MET A 4 5.21 17.75 1.82
CA MET A 4 4.14 16.83 2.25
C MET A 4 3.44 16.24 1.02
N LEU A 5 3.32 14.92 0.99
CA LEU A 5 2.59 14.18 -0.02
C LEU A 5 1.07 14.22 0.18
N TRP A 6 0.35 14.06 -0.93
CA TRP A 6 -1.10 14.02 -0.91
C TRP A 6 -1.66 12.87 -0.05
N TYR A 7 -1.01 11.70 0.01
CA TYR A 7 -1.57 10.57 0.78
C TYR A 7 -1.59 10.86 2.27
N ASP A 8 -0.52 11.43 2.81
CA ASP A 8 -0.42 11.78 4.22
C ASP A 8 -1.37 12.93 4.56
N GLU A 9 -1.51 13.92 3.68
CA GLU A 9 -2.50 14.98 3.84
C GLU A 9 -3.94 14.47 3.75
N TRP A 10 -4.23 13.55 2.82
CA TRP A 10 -5.53 12.90 2.72
C TRP A 10 -5.85 12.09 3.97
N SER A 11 -4.85 11.38 4.50
CA SER A 11 -4.96 10.59 5.72
C SER A 11 -5.20 11.49 6.94
N ALA A 12 -4.41 12.55 7.10
CA ALA A 12 -4.56 13.53 8.17
C ALA A 12 -5.92 14.23 8.11
N TRP A 13 -6.34 14.67 6.93
CA TRP A 13 -7.67 15.25 6.69
C TRP A 13 -8.79 14.25 7.03
N SER A 14 -8.65 13.00 6.59
CA SER A 14 -9.63 11.93 6.86
C SER A 14 -9.74 11.61 8.35
N ALA A 15 -8.62 11.61 9.07
CA ALA A 15 -8.56 11.41 10.52
C ALA A 15 -9.20 12.57 11.28
N ARG A 16 -8.91 13.82 10.89
CA ARG A 16 -9.54 15.01 11.47
C ARG A 16 -11.05 15.01 11.25
N LEU A 17 -11.51 14.65 10.04
CA LEU A 17 -12.94 14.47 9.77
C LEU A 17 -13.56 13.36 10.63
N SER A 18 -12.89 12.22 10.85
CA SER A 18 -13.39 11.18 11.76
C SER A 18 -13.57 11.72 13.18
N ALA A 19 -12.58 12.41 13.74
CA ALA A 19 -12.68 12.98 15.07
C ALA A 19 -13.83 14.01 15.21
N ALA A 20 -14.05 14.83 14.18
CA ALA A 20 -15.18 15.76 14.13
C ALA A 20 -16.53 15.02 14.06
N LEU A 21 -16.62 13.94 13.29
CA LEU A 21 -17.82 13.09 13.20
C LEU A 21 -18.11 12.36 14.52
N ASP A 22 -17.09 11.87 15.21
CA ASP A 22 -17.25 11.21 16.51
C ASP A 22 -17.77 12.20 17.56
N THR A 23 -17.24 13.42 17.55
CA THR A 23 -17.74 14.52 18.39
C THR A 23 -19.19 14.84 18.07
N LEU A 24 -19.53 14.98 16.79
CA LEU A 24 -20.91 15.20 16.33
C LEU A 24 -21.86 14.08 16.78
N GLN A 25 -21.44 12.81 16.73
CA GLN A 25 -22.22 11.69 17.22
C GLN A 25 -22.46 11.76 18.73
N LEU A 26 -21.46 12.20 19.51
CA LEU A 26 -21.61 12.40 20.95
C LEU A 26 -22.68 13.46 21.25
N TYR A 27 -22.63 14.61 20.58
CA TYR A 27 -23.64 15.67 20.72
C TYR A 27 -25.03 15.22 20.28
N ALA A 28 -25.13 14.44 19.20
CA ALA A 28 -26.41 13.91 18.74
C ALA A 28 -27.05 12.91 19.72
N ARG A 29 -26.22 12.20 20.50
CA ARG A 29 -26.68 11.24 21.52
C ARG A 29 -26.99 11.88 22.87
N SER A 30 -26.44 13.05 23.20
CA SER A 30 -26.55 13.66 24.54
C SER A 30 -27.87 14.38 24.83
N GLY A 31 -28.77 14.55 23.85
CA GLY A 31 -30.20 14.89 24.07
C GLY A 31 -30.53 16.30 24.60
N GLY A 32 -29.56 17.14 24.98
CA GLY A 32 -29.79 18.49 25.51
C GLY A 32 -29.90 19.57 24.42
N ILE A 33 -31.10 19.81 23.87
CA ILE A 33 -31.34 20.60 22.64
C ILE A 33 -30.86 22.07 22.71
N GLN A 34 -30.89 22.74 23.88
CA GLN A 34 -30.53 24.16 23.98
C GLN A 34 -29.02 24.42 24.09
N GLU A 35 -28.28 23.67 24.93
CA GLU A 35 -26.83 23.84 25.05
C GLU A 35 -26.07 23.27 23.83
N THR A 36 -26.62 22.21 23.20
CA THR A 36 -26.06 21.64 21.96
C THR A 36 -26.14 22.60 20.77
N LEU A 37 -27.12 23.51 20.72
CA LEU A 37 -27.26 24.51 19.66
C LEU A 37 -26.10 25.52 19.67
N GLY A 38 -25.77 26.06 20.84
CA GLY A 38 -24.65 26.98 21.03
C GLY A 38 -23.30 26.31 20.72
N ALA A 39 -23.07 25.12 21.27
CA ALA A 39 -21.85 24.36 21.05
C ALA A 39 -21.67 23.93 19.58
N SER A 40 -22.74 23.50 18.90
CA SER A 40 -22.67 23.10 17.48
C SER A 40 -22.32 24.28 16.56
N ASN A 41 -22.89 25.46 16.82
CA ASN A 41 -22.60 26.66 16.04
C ASN A 41 -21.20 27.22 16.31
N ALA A 42 -20.71 27.11 17.54
CA ALA A 42 -19.40 27.63 17.93
C ALA A 42 -18.24 26.70 17.56
N LEU A 43 -18.47 25.38 17.50
CA LEU A 43 -17.42 24.37 17.33
C LEU A 43 -17.58 23.54 16.06
N LEU A 44 -18.70 22.80 15.93
CA LEU A 44 -18.85 21.79 14.87
C LEU A 44 -19.04 22.39 13.48
N VAL A 45 -19.91 23.39 13.33
CA VAL A 45 -20.14 24.05 12.04
C VAL A 45 -18.86 24.71 11.50
N PRO A 46 -18.12 25.51 12.31
CA PRO A 46 -16.82 26.04 11.90
C PRO A 46 -15.81 24.96 11.53
N GLU A 47 -15.69 23.89 12.34
CA GLU A 47 -14.77 22.78 12.08
C GLU A 47 -15.03 22.11 10.71
N PHE A 48 -16.30 21.83 10.37
CA PHE A 48 -16.62 21.27 9.06
C PHE A 48 -16.40 22.26 7.90
N LYS A 49 -16.58 23.57 8.12
CA LYS A 49 -16.23 24.60 7.12
C LYS A 49 -14.71 24.67 6.92
N GLU A 50 -13.92 24.57 7.98
CA GLU A 50 -12.46 24.51 7.89
C GLU A 50 -11.99 23.24 7.16
N LEU A 51 -12.54 22.07 7.50
CA LEU A 51 -12.27 20.81 6.80
C LEU A 51 -12.59 20.90 5.31
N PHE A 52 -13.66 21.60 4.92
CA PHE A 52 -13.96 21.85 3.51
C PHE A 52 -12.90 22.74 2.83
N SER A 53 -12.45 23.80 3.51
CA SER A 53 -11.36 24.66 3.01
C SER A 53 -10.08 23.88 2.80
N LEU A 54 -9.66 23.09 3.81
CA LEU A 54 -8.47 22.24 3.74
C LEU A 54 -8.56 21.22 2.60
N LEU A 55 -9.75 20.66 2.35
CA LEU A 55 -9.98 19.78 1.21
C LEU A 55 -9.82 20.52 -0.13
N GLY A 56 -10.19 21.80 -0.20
CA GLY A 56 -9.99 22.66 -1.37
C GLY A 56 -8.52 22.91 -1.65
N ASP A 57 -7.75 23.22 -0.60
CA ASP A 57 -6.30 23.42 -0.67
C ASP A 57 -5.59 22.13 -1.09
N PHE A 58 -6.04 21.00 -0.56
CA PHE A 58 -5.59 19.67 -0.97
C PHE A 58 -5.85 19.43 -2.47
N ASN A 59 -7.07 19.65 -2.95
CA ASN A 59 -7.42 19.43 -4.36
C ASN A 59 -6.66 20.37 -5.31
N THR A 60 -6.38 21.60 -4.88
CA THR A 60 -5.60 22.56 -5.68
C THR A 60 -4.15 22.11 -5.84
N ARG A 61 -3.54 21.61 -4.76
CA ARG A 61 -2.14 21.16 -4.78
C ARG A 61 -1.96 19.80 -5.44
N PHE A 62 -2.89 18.88 -5.25
CA PHE A 62 -2.70 17.47 -5.61
C PHE A 62 -3.70 16.92 -6.62
N GLY A 63 -4.72 17.68 -7.02
CA GLY A 63 -5.83 17.18 -7.85
C GLY A 63 -5.38 16.54 -9.17
N THR A 64 -4.31 17.04 -9.78
CA THR A 64 -3.70 16.49 -11.01
C THR A 64 -2.94 15.18 -10.79
N HIS A 65 -2.53 14.89 -9.55
CA HIS A 65 -1.82 13.68 -9.15
C HIS A 65 -2.77 12.57 -8.65
N LEU A 66 -4.06 12.90 -8.44
CA LEU A 66 -5.05 11.92 -8.00
C LEU A 66 -5.46 10.98 -9.15
N PRO A 67 -5.89 9.75 -8.84
CA PRO A 67 -6.59 8.91 -9.80
C PRO A 67 -7.76 9.67 -10.46
N PRO A 68 -8.02 9.50 -11.77
CA PRO A 68 -9.05 10.25 -12.48
C PRO A 68 -10.43 10.17 -11.80
N GLY A 69 -10.81 9.00 -11.25
CA GLY A 69 -12.06 8.84 -10.50
C GLY A 69 -12.10 9.66 -9.20
N ALA A 70 -11.00 9.72 -8.46
CA ALA A 70 -10.90 10.52 -7.24
C ALA A 70 -10.93 12.03 -7.55
N GLY A 71 -10.17 12.48 -8.55
CA GLY A 71 -10.18 13.87 -9.00
C GLY A 71 -11.56 14.32 -9.51
N LEU A 72 -12.26 13.44 -10.25
CA LEU A 72 -13.63 13.69 -10.69
C LEU A 72 -14.62 13.76 -9.51
N ALA A 73 -14.48 12.89 -8.52
CA ALA A 73 -15.33 12.91 -7.31
C ALA A 73 -15.17 14.24 -6.55
N LEU A 74 -13.93 14.72 -6.36
CA LEU A 74 -13.66 16.01 -5.74
C LEU A 74 -14.22 17.16 -6.58
N SER A 75 -13.98 17.15 -7.88
CA SER A 75 -14.47 18.21 -8.80
C SER A 75 -15.99 18.34 -8.76
N ARG A 76 -16.71 17.20 -8.82
CA ARG A 76 -18.18 17.17 -8.70
C ARG A 76 -18.65 17.67 -7.34
N PHE A 77 -17.98 17.25 -6.27
CA PHE A 77 -18.28 17.70 -4.91
C PHE A 77 -18.14 19.21 -4.79
N PHE A 78 -16.99 19.78 -5.17
CA PHE A 78 -16.74 21.22 -5.12
C PHE A 78 -17.72 22.00 -5.98
N PHE A 79 -17.98 21.55 -7.21
CA PHE A 79 -18.97 22.19 -8.08
C PHE A 79 -20.35 22.28 -7.41
N ALA A 80 -20.84 21.17 -6.85
CA ALA A 80 -22.13 21.14 -6.15
C ALA A 80 -22.13 22.03 -4.88
N GLN A 81 -21.05 22.04 -4.11
CA GLN A 81 -20.99 22.81 -2.88
C GLN A 81 -20.86 24.32 -3.12
N THR A 82 -20.10 24.74 -4.13
CA THR A 82 -20.00 26.13 -4.56
C THR A 82 -21.37 26.69 -4.98
N GLN A 83 -22.17 25.91 -5.71
CA GLN A 83 -23.53 26.32 -6.07
C GLN A 83 -24.45 26.44 -4.85
N SER A 84 -24.36 25.50 -3.92
CA SER A 84 -25.23 25.48 -2.74
C SER A 84 -24.85 26.50 -1.65
N LYS A 85 -23.64 27.07 -1.71
CA LYS A 85 -23.07 28.00 -0.71
C LYS A 85 -23.06 27.48 0.74
N ARG A 86 -23.29 26.19 0.98
CA ARG A 86 -23.47 25.59 2.32
C ARG A 86 -22.23 25.71 3.22
N PHE A 87 -21.05 25.65 2.62
CA PHE A 87 -19.78 25.75 3.33
C PHE A 87 -19.24 27.20 3.40
N LEU A 88 -19.90 28.16 2.75
CA LEU A 88 -19.48 29.57 2.82
C LEU A 88 -19.85 30.19 4.18
N PRO A 89 -19.18 31.29 4.59
CA PRO A 89 -19.55 32.03 5.81
C PRO A 89 -21.04 32.41 5.82
N GLU A 90 -21.54 32.85 4.68
CA GLU A 90 -22.93 33.25 4.39
C GLU A 90 -23.94 32.07 4.39
N GLY A 91 -23.48 30.82 4.53
CA GLY A 91 -24.32 29.62 4.39
C GLY A 91 -25.24 29.37 5.59
N ASN A 92 -26.45 28.87 5.32
CA ASN A 92 -27.52 28.66 6.32
C ASN A 92 -27.35 27.40 7.21
N ALA A 93 -26.16 26.81 7.28
CA ALA A 93 -25.92 25.64 8.12
C ALA A 93 -25.87 26.07 9.60
N ILE A 94 -26.93 25.79 10.36
CA ILE A 94 -27.08 26.21 11.76
C ILE A 94 -27.39 24.99 12.63
N GLY A 95 -26.82 24.99 13.83
CA GLY A 95 -27.04 24.02 14.88
C GLY A 95 -26.60 22.62 14.52
N LEU A 96 -27.10 21.65 15.29
CA LEU A 96 -26.78 20.24 15.10
C LEU A 96 -27.19 19.71 13.72
N GLN A 97 -28.33 20.17 13.19
CA GLN A 97 -28.80 19.76 11.87
C GLN A 97 -27.88 20.26 10.75
N GLY A 98 -27.40 21.49 10.84
CA GLY A 98 -26.38 22.02 9.94
C GLY A 98 -25.09 21.21 10.01
N ALA A 99 -24.60 20.91 11.21
CA ALA A 99 -23.41 20.10 11.42
C ALA A 99 -23.56 18.67 10.85
N LEU A 100 -24.72 18.02 11.06
CA LEU A 100 -25.05 16.71 10.47
C LEU A 100 -25.01 16.73 8.94
N LEU A 101 -25.57 17.76 8.32
CA LEU A 101 -25.55 17.92 6.87
C LEU A 101 -24.12 18.08 6.35
N LEU A 102 -23.33 18.99 6.93
CA LEU A 102 -21.96 19.26 6.48
C LEU A 102 -21.05 18.03 6.69
N GLY A 103 -21.11 17.42 7.87
CA GLY A 103 -20.35 16.20 8.18
C GLY A 103 -20.73 15.03 7.27
N GLY A 104 -22.03 14.86 6.98
CA GLY A 104 -22.51 13.84 6.06
C GLY A 104 -22.00 14.03 4.63
N LEU A 105 -22.01 15.28 4.14
CA LEU A 105 -21.49 15.63 2.81
C LEU A 105 -19.97 15.37 2.70
N LEU A 106 -19.20 15.80 3.70
CA LEU A 106 -17.75 15.55 3.73
C LEU A 106 -17.42 14.06 3.86
N SER A 107 -18.17 13.32 4.67
CA SER A 107 -18.01 11.87 4.78
C SER A 107 -18.34 11.17 3.45
N GLY A 108 -19.34 11.66 2.72
CA GLY A 108 -19.75 11.13 1.42
C GLY A 108 -18.71 11.34 0.31
N VAL A 109 -18.00 12.47 0.28
CA VAL A 109 -16.88 12.65 -0.66
C VAL A 109 -15.64 11.87 -0.21
N ARG A 110 -15.37 11.80 1.10
CA ARG A 110 -14.29 10.97 1.65
C ARG A 110 -14.41 9.52 1.21
N SER A 111 -15.60 8.92 1.34
CA SER A 111 -15.79 7.51 0.97
C SER A 111 -15.57 7.28 -0.52
N GLN A 112 -16.06 8.15 -1.40
CA GLN A 112 -15.85 8.05 -2.84
C GLN A 112 -14.37 8.15 -3.23
N VAL A 113 -13.67 9.15 -2.70
CA VAL A 113 -12.22 9.31 -2.97
C VAL A 113 -11.47 8.10 -2.44
N THR A 114 -11.71 7.69 -1.20
CA THR A 114 -11.05 6.52 -0.58
C THR A 114 -11.30 5.24 -1.39
N TYR A 115 -12.49 5.04 -1.93
CA TYR A 115 -12.79 3.90 -2.81
C TYR A 115 -11.84 3.86 -4.01
N PHE A 116 -11.71 4.98 -4.74
CA PHE A 116 -10.82 5.05 -5.91
C PHE A 116 -9.34 4.90 -5.56
N LEU A 117 -8.94 5.28 -4.34
CA LEU A 117 -7.58 5.05 -3.85
C LEU A 117 -7.34 3.58 -3.47
N SER A 118 -8.30 2.94 -2.81
CA SER A 118 -8.20 1.56 -2.33
C SER A 118 -8.15 0.51 -3.45
N ASP A 119 -8.84 0.76 -4.57
CA ASP A 119 -8.83 -0.15 -5.72
C ASP A 119 -7.43 -0.25 -6.35
N LYS A 120 -6.70 0.88 -6.43
CA LYS A 120 -5.33 0.90 -6.95
C LYS A 120 -4.36 0.09 -6.08
N GLN A 121 -4.38 0.29 -4.77
CA GLN A 121 -3.49 -0.45 -3.85
C GLN A 121 -3.79 -1.95 -3.87
N THR A 122 -5.09 -2.31 -3.93
CA THR A 122 -5.51 -3.72 -4.04
C THR A 122 -5.08 -4.33 -5.38
N ARG A 123 -5.25 -3.59 -6.49
CA ARG A 123 -4.79 -4.02 -7.82
C ARG A 123 -3.28 -4.20 -7.85
N ALA A 124 -2.52 -3.22 -7.35
CA ALA A 124 -1.06 -3.28 -7.28
C ALA A 124 -0.58 -4.50 -6.49
N ARG A 125 -1.16 -4.75 -5.30
CA ARG A 125 -0.87 -5.96 -4.51
C ARG A 125 -1.13 -7.24 -5.30
N ARG A 126 -2.31 -7.37 -5.93
CA ARG A 126 -2.64 -8.55 -6.77
C ARG A 126 -1.68 -8.72 -7.94
N MET A 127 -1.16 -7.62 -8.51
CA MET A 127 -0.16 -7.67 -9.57
C MET A 127 1.17 -8.23 -9.04
N VAL A 128 1.62 -7.79 -7.88
CA VAL A 128 2.84 -8.30 -7.23
C VAL A 128 2.70 -9.79 -6.90
N ASP A 129 1.60 -10.19 -6.27
CA ASP A 129 1.34 -11.59 -5.93
C ASP A 129 1.33 -12.48 -7.18
N ARG A 130 0.73 -11.99 -8.27
CA ARG A 130 0.73 -12.67 -9.57
C ARG A 130 2.13 -12.76 -10.16
N ALA A 131 2.93 -11.70 -10.07
CA ALA A 131 4.28 -11.67 -10.60
C ALA A 131 5.19 -12.68 -9.87
N PHE A 132 5.14 -12.74 -8.54
CA PHE A 132 5.89 -13.74 -7.76
C PHE A 132 5.36 -15.16 -7.99
N THR A 133 4.05 -15.35 -8.08
CA THR A 133 3.47 -16.67 -8.45
C THR A 133 3.94 -17.11 -9.83
N HIS A 134 3.96 -16.20 -10.80
CA HIS A 134 4.46 -16.47 -12.14
C HIS A 134 5.95 -16.80 -12.09
N LEU A 135 6.76 -16.04 -11.35
CA LEU A 135 8.20 -16.29 -11.19
C LEU A 135 8.47 -17.72 -10.70
N GLN A 136 7.81 -18.11 -9.62
CA GLN A 136 7.99 -19.45 -9.04
C GLN A 136 7.57 -20.55 -10.02
N ARG A 137 6.50 -20.34 -10.79
CA ARG A 137 6.04 -21.28 -11.82
C ARG A 137 6.98 -21.35 -13.01
N SER A 138 7.56 -20.23 -13.44
CA SER A 138 8.56 -20.18 -14.51
C SER A 138 9.82 -20.95 -14.13
N LEU A 139 10.29 -20.81 -12.87
CA LEU A 139 11.42 -21.59 -12.34
C LEU A 139 11.17 -23.09 -12.36
N ALA A 140 9.94 -23.52 -12.04
CA ALA A 140 9.56 -24.92 -12.05
C ALA A 140 9.40 -25.48 -13.48
N ALA A 141 8.82 -24.70 -14.40
CA ALA A 141 8.44 -25.13 -15.74
C ALA A 141 9.58 -25.07 -16.77
N ASP A 142 10.43 -24.04 -16.71
CA ASP A 142 11.57 -23.84 -17.61
C ASP A 142 12.88 -23.93 -16.83
N LYS A 143 13.27 -25.17 -16.49
CA LYS A 143 14.52 -25.42 -15.75
C LYS A 143 15.77 -25.15 -16.59
N ALA A 144 15.70 -25.40 -17.89
CA ALA A 144 16.86 -25.42 -18.77
C ALA A 144 17.43 -24.03 -19.05
N VAL A 145 16.55 -23.04 -19.24
CA VAL A 145 16.98 -21.66 -19.56
C VAL A 145 16.70 -20.75 -18.38
N PHE A 146 15.43 -20.62 -17.99
CA PHE A 146 15.04 -19.69 -16.94
C PHE A 146 15.58 -20.11 -15.56
N GLY A 147 15.40 -21.38 -15.19
CA GLY A 147 15.90 -21.96 -13.95
C GLY A 147 17.43 -21.96 -13.86
N ALA A 148 18.12 -22.39 -14.92
CA ALA A 148 19.58 -22.38 -14.96
C ALA A 148 20.18 -20.98 -14.77
N ARG A 149 19.57 -19.95 -15.36
CA ARG A 149 19.99 -18.55 -15.16
C ARG A 149 19.83 -18.10 -13.71
N TRP A 150 18.71 -18.43 -13.06
CA TRP A 150 18.49 -18.11 -11.66
C TRP A 150 19.40 -18.90 -10.73
N LEU A 151 19.67 -20.18 -11.02
CA LEU A 151 20.61 -21.00 -10.27
C LEU A 151 22.04 -20.45 -10.37
N ALA A 152 22.47 -20.03 -11.57
CA ALA A 152 23.77 -19.41 -11.78
C ALA A 152 23.90 -18.09 -10.99
N ALA A 153 22.86 -17.25 -11.01
CA ALA A 153 22.80 -16.05 -10.18
C ALA A 153 22.88 -16.41 -8.69
N PHE A 154 22.09 -17.39 -8.24
CA PHE A 154 22.07 -17.89 -6.87
C PHE A 154 23.44 -18.41 -6.42
N GLN A 155 24.22 -19.06 -7.27
CA GLN A 155 25.53 -19.63 -6.91
C GLN A 155 26.70 -18.64 -7.04
N GLY A 156 26.48 -17.50 -7.69
CA GLY A 156 27.53 -16.52 -7.98
C GLY A 156 28.05 -15.75 -6.75
N PRO A 157 29.19 -15.04 -6.91
CA PRO A 157 29.82 -14.26 -5.82
C PRO A 157 29.00 -13.03 -5.38
N ARG A 158 28.10 -12.53 -6.23
CA ARG A 158 27.16 -11.43 -5.94
C ARG A 158 25.72 -11.91 -6.01
N ALA A 159 25.43 -13.06 -5.38
CA ALA A 159 24.17 -13.76 -5.56
C ALA A 159 22.94 -12.91 -5.22
N GLU A 160 22.97 -12.15 -4.11
CA GLU A 160 21.85 -11.30 -3.70
C GLU A 160 21.48 -10.30 -4.79
N GLU A 161 22.44 -9.51 -5.26
CA GLU A 161 22.23 -8.52 -6.31
C GLU A 161 21.85 -9.15 -7.65
N ALA A 162 22.45 -10.27 -8.02
CA ALA A 162 22.14 -10.94 -9.27
C ALA A 162 20.68 -11.45 -9.27
N CYS A 163 20.23 -12.06 -8.17
CA CYS A 163 18.85 -12.51 -8.00
C CYS A 163 17.88 -11.32 -7.90
N GLU A 164 18.25 -10.26 -7.18
CA GLU A 164 17.50 -9.01 -7.07
C GLU A 164 17.24 -8.40 -8.46
N LYS A 165 18.28 -8.29 -9.31
CA LYS A 165 18.15 -7.79 -10.70
C LYS A 165 17.22 -8.65 -11.55
N LEU A 166 17.37 -9.97 -11.48
CA LEU A 166 16.49 -10.89 -12.21
C LEU A 166 15.03 -10.78 -11.74
N GLY A 167 14.83 -10.65 -10.43
CA GLY A 167 13.54 -10.44 -9.81
C GLY A 167 12.89 -9.13 -10.22
N ALA A 168 13.66 -8.04 -10.21
CA ALA A 168 13.19 -6.71 -10.59
C ALA A 168 12.79 -6.64 -12.06
N VAL A 169 13.60 -7.21 -12.97
CA VAL A 169 13.24 -7.33 -14.40
C VAL A 169 11.96 -8.13 -14.56
N HIS A 170 11.79 -9.22 -13.80
CA HIS A 170 10.57 -10.00 -13.83
C HIS A 170 9.36 -9.20 -13.33
N LEU A 171 9.47 -8.45 -12.24
CA LEU A 171 8.41 -7.57 -11.76
C LEU A 171 8.05 -6.50 -12.80
N LEU A 172 9.03 -5.94 -13.50
CA LEU A 172 8.81 -4.95 -14.56
C LEU A 172 8.00 -5.53 -15.74
N GLN A 173 8.18 -6.81 -16.09
CA GLN A 173 7.32 -7.49 -17.09
C GLN A 173 5.84 -7.51 -16.71
N PHE A 174 5.52 -7.37 -15.42
CA PHE A 174 4.17 -7.26 -14.91
C PHE A 174 3.72 -5.82 -14.69
N GLY A 175 4.47 -4.83 -15.18
CA GLY A 175 4.17 -3.41 -14.97
C GLY A 175 4.45 -2.96 -13.54
N ILE A 176 5.39 -3.59 -12.83
CA ILE A 176 5.74 -3.26 -11.45
C ILE A 176 7.18 -2.76 -11.41
N TRP A 177 7.37 -1.53 -10.98
CA TRP A 177 8.69 -0.98 -10.72
C TRP A 177 9.13 -1.36 -9.29
N ALA A 178 10.15 -2.21 -9.16
CA ALA A 178 10.67 -2.60 -7.86
C ALA A 178 11.86 -1.73 -7.46
N PHE A 179 11.90 -1.30 -6.19
CA PHE A 179 13.00 -0.51 -5.63
C PHE A 179 13.36 -1.02 -4.23
N LYS A 180 14.54 -0.64 -3.74
CA LYS A 180 14.96 -0.85 -2.35
C LYS A 180 15.30 0.46 -1.65
N ALA A 181 15.38 0.38 -0.32
CA ALA A 181 15.79 1.49 0.52
C ALA A 181 17.28 1.81 0.31
N GLU A 182 17.60 3.08 0.05
CA GLU A 182 18.99 3.56 0.15
C GLU A 182 19.31 3.91 1.61
N ALA A 183 20.59 3.85 2.00
CA ALA A 183 21.05 4.22 3.34
C ALA A 183 20.68 5.66 3.75
N ALA A 184 20.53 6.57 2.79
CA ALA A 184 20.06 7.94 3.00
C ALA A 184 18.53 8.10 3.01
N GLY A 185 17.78 6.99 3.01
CA GLY A 185 16.33 6.95 2.92
C GLY A 185 15.77 7.00 1.49
N GLY A 186 16.63 7.11 0.46
CA GLY A 186 16.29 7.18 -0.96
C GLY A 186 15.67 5.91 -1.55
N LYS A 187 15.26 5.99 -2.83
CA LYS A 187 14.81 4.84 -3.64
C LYS A 187 15.91 4.46 -4.62
N THR A 188 16.40 3.23 -4.53
CA THR A 188 17.34 2.67 -5.49
C THR A 188 16.64 1.71 -6.43
N ASP A 189 16.78 1.96 -7.73
CA ASP A 189 16.35 1.04 -8.77
C ASP A 189 17.16 -0.25 -8.68
N LEU A 190 16.47 -1.39 -8.66
CA LEU A 190 17.11 -2.69 -8.46
C LEU A 190 17.85 -3.20 -9.69
N ILE A 191 17.49 -2.73 -10.89
CA ILE A 191 18.03 -3.22 -12.16
C ILE A 191 19.35 -2.50 -12.45
N LEU A 192 19.34 -1.17 -12.36
CA LEU A 192 20.48 -0.31 -12.68
C LEU A 192 21.33 0.01 -11.45
N GLY A 193 20.78 -0.09 -10.23
CA GLY A 193 21.47 0.28 -8.99
C GLY A 193 21.60 1.78 -8.79
N GLU A 194 20.85 2.57 -9.56
CA GLU A 194 20.84 4.04 -9.54
C GLU A 194 19.62 4.56 -8.77
N ARG A 195 19.57 5.87 -8.53
CA ARG A 195 18.38 6.49 -7.93
C ARG A 195 17.20 6.36 -8.90
N VAL A 196 16.01 6.00 -8.38
CA VAL A 196 14.80 5.87 -9.20
C VAL A 196 14.47 7.20 -9.88
N ASN A 197 14.28 7.15 -11.20
CA ASN A 197 13.66 8.22 -11.96
C ASN A 197 12.13 8.08 -11.86
N GLU A 198 11.52 8.84 -10.96
CA GLU A 198 10.10 8.71 -10.63
C GLU A 198 9.18 9.03 -11.82
N GLU A 199 9.57 9.97 -12.70
CA GLU A 199 8.79 10.30 -13.90
C GLU A 199 8.81 9.17 -14.94
N GLU A 200 9.93 8.48 -15.07
CA GLU A 200 10.04 7.30 -15.94
C GLU A 200 9.22 6.14 -15.37
N ALA A 201 9.37 5.88 -14.06
CA ALA A 201 8.62 4.82 -13.39
C ALA A 201 7.11 5.02 -13.53
N MET A 202 6.61 6.23 -13.29
CA MET A 202 5.19 6.56 -13.43
C MET A 202 4.65 6.43 -14.86
N ARG A 203 5.50 6.56 -15.88
CA ARG A 203 5.10 6.43 -17.29
C ARG A 203 5.14 5.00 -17.82
N SER A 204 5.95 4.14 -17.21
CA SER A 204 6.29 2.82 -17.75
C SER A 204 5.78 1.64 -16.90
N ALA A 205 5.37 1.90 -15.66
CA ALA A 205 4.79 0.90 -14.76
C ALA A 205 3.39 1.32 -14.28
N ASP A 206 2.61 0.33 -13.85
CA ASP A 206 1.29 0.51 -13.23
C ASP A 206 1.39 0.70 -11.72
N ALA A 207 2.47 0.20 -11.10
CA ALA A 207 2.71 0.27 -9.67
C ALA A 207 4.20 0.31 -9.36
N MET A 208 4.55 0.85 -8.20
CA MET A 208 5.89 0.79 -7.63
C MET A 208 5.87 0.12 -6.26
N VAL A 209 6.86 -0.72 -5.97
CA VAL A 209 6.87 -1.52 -4.73
C VAL A 209 8.26 -1.60 -4.13
N LEU A 210 8.33 -1.46 -2.81
CA LEU A 210 9.55 -1.70 -2.05
C LEU A 210 9.73 -3.21 -1.88
N THR A 211 10.87 -3.72 -2.35
CA THR A 211 11.28 -5.10 -2.13
C THR A 211 12.69 -5.15 -1.55
N GLU A 212 12.87 -5.93 -0.48
CA GLU A 212 14.20 -6.25 0.04
C GLU A 212 14.48 -7.72 -0.16
N TRP A 213 15.62 -8.03 -0.79
CA TRP A 213 15.99 -9.39 -1.17
C TRP A 213 17.07 -9.93 -0.23
N LYS A 214 16.93 -11.18 0.18
CA LYS A 214 17.92 -11.90 1.01
C LYS A 214 18.12 -13.31 0.53
N MET A 215 19.37 -13.75 0.53
CA MET A 215 19.73 -15.12 0.21
C MET A 215 19.58 -16.01 1.44
N VAL A 216 19.02 -17.20 1.23
CA VAL A 216 18.88 -18.24 2.27
C VAL A 216 19.59 -19.51 1.80
N ARG A 217 20.70 -19.84 2.46
CA ARG A 217 21.46 -21.07 2.26
C ARG A 217 21.10 -22.10 3.32
N ALA A 218 21.55 -23.34 3.13
CA ALA A 218 21.28 -24.46 4.05
C ALA A 218 21.64 -24.19 5.52
N LYS A 219 22.62 -23.32 5.80
CA LYS A 219 23.04 -22.96 7.17
C LYS A 219 22.34 -21.72 7.73
N ASP A 220 21.61 -20.99 6.90
CA ASP A 220 20.95 -19.76 7.29
C ASP A 220 19.60 -20.07 7.91
N ASP A 221 19.20 -19.29 8.91
CA ASP A 221 17.83 -19.31 9.42
C ASP A 221 16.95 -18.36 8.58
N PRO A 222 15.90 -18.86 7.91
CA PRO A 222 14.98 -18.03 7.12
C PRO A 222 14.35 -16.88 7.89
N VAL A 223 14.02 -17.08 9.17
CA VAL A 223 13.36 -16.06 10.00
C VAL A 223 14.32 -14.92 10.29
N THR A 224 15.56 -15.24 10.67
CA THR A 224 16.63 -14.25 10.84
C THR A 224 16.85 -13.45 9.56
N ARG A 225 16.90 -14.10 8.39
CA ARG A 225 17.05 -13.41 7.09
C ARG A 225 15.86 -12.49 6.76
N ALA A 226 14.64 -12.89 7.11
CA ALA A 226 13.47 -12.02 6.97
C ALA A 226 13.57 -10.77 7.86
N HIS A 227 14.06 -10.91 9.10
CA HIS A 227 14.28 -9.77 9.99
C HIS A 227 15.37 -8.82 9.48
N GLU A 228 16.47 -9.35 8.93
CA GLU A 228 17.50 -8.50 8.29
C GLU A 228 16.93 -7.69 7.12
N ALA A 229 16.07 -8.31 6.28
CA ALA A 229 15.38 -7.62 5.20
C ALA A 229 14.44 -6.53 5.73
N LEU A 230 13.69 -6.83 6.80
CA LEU A 230 12.80 -5.88 7.45
C LEU A 230 13.53 -4.65 7.98
N GLU A 231 14.66 -4.85 8.68
CA GLU A 231 15.49 -3.76 9.19
C GLU A 231 16.02 -2.86 8.06
N GLN A 232 16.36 -3.45 6.91
CA GLN A 232 16.78 -2.68 5.73
C GLN A 232 15.61 -1.92 5.11
N ALA A 233 14.44 -2.56 4.96
CA ALA A 233 13.24 -1.94 4.43
C ALA A 233 12.74 -0.77 5.30
N GLU A 234 12.87 -0.87 6.62
CA GLU A 234 12.46 0.16 7.57
C GLU A 234 13.34 1.42 7.49
N LYS A 235 14.56 1.34 6.95
CA LYS A 235 15.39 2.52 6.66
C LYS A 235 14.74 3.44 5.63
N TYR A 236 13.83 2.91 4.81
CA TYR A 236 13.01 3.72 3.92
C TYR A 236 11.92 4.44 4.72
N THR A 237 12.30 5.64 5.17
CA THR A 237 11.44 6.61 5.85
C THR A 237 10.86 7.64 4.89
N LEU A 238 11.27 7.62 3.62
CA LEU A 238 10.77 8.57 2.64
C LEU A 238 9.31 8.32 2.28
N GLU A 239 8.73 9.43 1.87
CA GLU A 239 7.33 9.64 1.58
C GLU A 239 6.93 8.87 0.29
N THR A 240 5.86 8.07 0.35
CA THR A 240 5.40 7.15 -0.71
C THR A 240 4.81 7.87 -1.92
N LEU A 241 5.23 7.59 -3.16
CA LEU A 241 4.69 8.29 -4.34
C LEU A 241 3.18 8.11 -4.52
N ALA A 242 2.42 9.11 -4.09
CA ALA A 242 1.14 9.52 -4.65
C ALA A 242 0.15 8.40 -5.08
N GLY A 243 0.07 7.28 -4.35
CA GLY A 243 -0.77 6.12 -4.68
C GLY A 243 -0.30 5.28 -5.90
N PHE A 244 0.83 5.64 -6.51
CA PHE A 244 1.58 4.81 -7.46
C PHE A 244 2.44 3.78 -6.72
N GLU A 245 3.00 4.19 -5.59
CA GLU A 245 3.71 3.30 -4.67
C GLU A 245 2.74 2.51 -3.79
N LEU A 246 3.01 1.22 -3.60
CA LEU A 246 2.31 0.38 -2.65
C LEU A 246 2.76 0.72 -1.23
N SER A 247 1.98 1.57 -0.54
CA SER A 247 2.40 2.18 0.73
C SER A 247 2.10 1.28 1.94
N SER A 248 1.01 0.51 1.87
CA SER A 248 0.56 -0.37 2.96
C SER A 248 1.24 -1.75 2.96
N TYR A 249 1.87 -2.15 1.85
CA TYR A 249 2.51 -3.46 1.70
C TYR A 249 3.92 -3.32 1.16
N ARG A 250 4.85 -4.03 1.78
CA ARG A 250 6.25 -4.14 1.35
C ARG A 250 6.62 -5.62 1.30
N TYR A 251 7.59 -5.99 0.47
CA TYR A 251 7.90 -7.40 0.25
C TYR A 251 9.32 -7.74 0.68
N LEU A 252 9.45 -8.74 1.55
CA LEU A 252 10.71 -9.32 1.99
C LEU A 252 10.89 -10.62 1.20
N VAL A 253 11.78 -10.60 0.22
CA VAL A 253 11.95 -11.69 -0.74
C VAL A 253 13.13 -12.56 -0.34
N LEU A 254 12.84 -13.79 0.07
CA LEU A 254 13.82 -14.80 0.43
C LEU A 254 14.10 -15.71 -0.75
N VAL A 255 15.33 -15.68 -1.27
CA VAL A 255 15.76 -16.55 -2.37
C VAL A 255 16.49 -17.75 -1.79
N SER A 256 16.00 -18.96 -2.06
CA SER A 256 16.53 -20.22 -1.54
C SER A 256 16.70 -21.25 -2.65
N GLU A 257 17.42 -22.33 -2.35
CA GLU A 257 17.56 -23.46 -3.28
C GLU A 257 16.23 -24.19 -3.47
N ASP A 258 15.53 -24.50 -2.38
CA ASP A 258 14.20 -25.15 -2.39
C ASP A 258 13.21 -24.39 -1.51
N TYR A 259 11.94 -24.78 -1.54
CA TYR A 259 10.87 -24.16 -0.77
C TYR A 259 11.18 -24.08 0.73
N LEU A 260 10.99 -22.88 1.28
CA LEU A 260 11.03 -22.65 2.72
C LEU A 260 9.66 -22.91 3.36
N ALA A 261 9.64 -23.18 4.67
CA ALA A 261 8.40 -23.15 5.43
C ALA A 261 7.76 -21.75 5.33
N PRO A 262 6.43 -21.64 5.17
CA PRO A 262 5.77 -20.33 5.10
C PRO A 262 6.05 -19.50 6.35
N ILE A 263 6.54 -18.28 6.13
CA ILE A 263 6.74 -17.28 7.18
C ILE A 263 5.55 -16.32 7.12
N PRO A 264 4.84 -16.06 8.24
CA PRO A 264 3.70 -15.16 8.24
C PRO A 264 4.12 -13.71 7.96
N PRO A 265 3.22 -12.87 7.42
CA PRO A 265 3.49 -11.45 7.24
C PRO A 265 3.77 -10.74 8.57
N ILE A 266 4.64 -9.74 8.54
CA ILE A 266 5.06 -8.99 9.73
C ILE A 266 4.37 -7.61 9.72
N PRO A 267 3.42 -7.32 10.63
CA PRO A 267 2.82 -6.00 10.75
C PRO A 267 3.76 -5.05 11.51
N GLN A 268 4.09 -3.90 10.92
CA GLN A 268 4.95 -2.89 11.55
C GLN A 268 4.63 -1.48 11.04
N GLY A 269 4.46 -0.52 11.97
CA GLY A 269 4.26 0.90 11.62
C GLY A 269 3.03 1.18 10.75
N GLY A 270 1.95 0.40 10.88
CA GLY A 270 0.76 0.52 10.03
C GLY A 270 0.93 -0.05 8.61
N ARG A 271 2.07 -0.69 8.32
CA ARG A 271 2.38 -1.40 7.08
C ARG A 271 2.41 -2.91 7.33
N THR A 272 2.22 -3.69 6.28
CA THR A 272 2.37 -5.15 6.30
C THR A 272 3.58 -5.53 5.45
N TYR A 273 4.52 -6.26 6.04
CA TYR A 273 5.66 -6.83 5.34
C TYR A 273 5.35 -8.27 4.96
N GLU A 274 5.10 -8.51 3.68
CA GLU A 274 4.85 -9.83 3.13
C GLU A 274 6.17 -10.57 2.93
N VAL A 275 6.30 -11.77 3.50
CA VAL A 275 7.50 -12.60 3.34
C VAL A 275 7.25 -13.59 2.21
N CYS A 276 8.01 -13.48 1.13
CA CYS A 276 7.86 -14.29 -0.08
C CYS A 276 9.11 -15.16 -0.27
N ASN A 277 8.93 -16.45 -0.54
CA ASN A 277 10.04 -17.33 -0.90
C ASN A 277 10.08 -17.57 -2.42
N ILE A 278 11.26 -17.37 -3.01
CA ILE A 278 11.59 -17.75 -4.39
C ILE A 278 12.59 -18.89 -4.34
N ALA A 279 12.10 -20.11 -4.58
CA ALA A 279 12.93 -21.31 -4.67
C ALA A 279 13.50 -21.45 -6.09
N VAL A 280 14.83 -21.39 -6.25
CA VAL A 280 15.50 -21.41 -7.57
C VAL A 280 15.55 -22.79 -8.21
N THR A 281 15.51 -23.84 -7.39
CA THR A 281 15.46 -25.25 -7.81
C THR A 281 14.34 -25.97 -7.04
N PRO A 282 13.08 -25.60 -7.26
CA PRO A 282 11.97 -26.10 -6.46
C PRO A 282 11.80 -27.61 -6.62
N SER A 283 11.75 -28.33 -5.50
CA SER A 283 11.44 -29.76 -5.47
C SER A 283 9.99 -30.01 -5.89
N THR A 284 9.77 -31.13 -6.59
CA THR A 284 8.43 -31.58 -7.01
C THR A 284 8.11 -32.96 -6.43
N PRO A 285 6.96 -33.15 -5.74
CA PRO A 285 5.93 -32.14 -5.46
C PRO A 285 6.34 -31.18 -4.33
N ALA A 286 5.80 -29.95 -4.36
CA ALA A 286 6.06 -28.95 -3.33
C ALA A 286 5.65 -29.48 -1.94
N PRO A 287 6.41 -29.21 -0.86
CA PRO A 287 6.08 -29.68 0.49
C PRO A 287 4.67 -29.32 0.97
N ALA A 288 4.13 -28.17 0.54
CA ALA A 288 2.75 -27.75 0.81
C ALA A 288 1.71 -28.68 0.17
N ALA A 289 1.98 -29.22 -1.03
CA ALA A 289 1.13 -30.22 -1.66
C ALA A 289 1.19 -31.57 -0.92
N VAL A 290 2.36 -31.94 -0.39
CA VAL A 290 2.53 -33.16 0.41
C VAL A 290 1.79 -33.07 1.75
N ALA A 291 1.80 -31.91 2.41
CA ALA A 291 1.07 -31.68 3.66
C ALA A 291 -0.45 -31.75 3.48
N ALA A 292 -0.97 -31.26 2.35
CA ALA A 292 -2.40 -31.34 2.01
C ALA A 292 -2.84 -32.78 1.70
N VAL A 293 -2.03 -33.54 0.96
CA VAL A 293 -2.31 -34.96 0.61
C VAL A 293 -2.24 -35.87 1.84
N ARG A 294 -1.33 -35.63 2.78
CA ARG A 294 -1.26 -36.39 4.04
C ARG A 294 -2.45 -36.15 4.97
N ARG A 295 -3.09 -34.98 4.91
CA ARG A 295 -4.31 -34.69 5.68
C ARG A 295 -5.56 -35.32 5.07
N SER A 296 -5.59 -35.56 3.76
CA SER A 296 -6.73 -36.18 3.07
C SER A 296 -6.64 -37.72 2.96
N GLY A 297 -5.44 -38.30 3.10
CA GLY A 297 -5.22 -39.75 2.99
C GLY A 297 -5.23 -40.55 4.31
N GLY A 298 -5.46 -39.92 5.46
CA GLY A 298 -5.42 -40.56 6.79
C GLY A 298 -6.68 -41.31 7.21
N GLY A 299 -7.49 -41.79 6.26
CA GLY A 299 -8.73 -42.52 6.52
C GLY A 299 -8.58 -44.02 6.32
N SER A 300 -8.37 -44.74 7.43
CA SER A 300 -8.71 -46.15 7.65
C SER A 300 -8.04 -47.22 6.78
N ALA A 301 -7.01 -47.85 7.34
CA ALA A 301 -6.80 -49.29 7.18
C ALA A 301 -6.31 -49.88 8.50
N ALA A 302 -7.21 -50.53 9.24
CA ALA A 302 -6.89 -51.59 10.19
C ALA A 302 -8.11 -52.53 10.29
N PRO A 303 -7.86 -53.84 10.44
CA PRO A 303 -8.81 -54.93 10.19
C PRO A 303 -9.92 -55.06 11.24
#